data_AF-A0A2V2XRK7-F1
#
_entry.id   AF-A0A2V2XRK7-F1
#
_cell.length_a   1.000
_cell.length_b   1.000
_cell.length_c   1.000
_cell.angle_alpha   90.00
_cell.angle_beta   90.00
_cell.angle_gamma   90.00
#
_symmetry.space_group_name_H-M   'P 1'
#
loop_
_entity.id
_entity.type
_entity.pdbx_description
1 polymer ?
#
loop_
_entity_poly.entity_id
_entity_poly.type
_entity_poly.pdbx_seq_one_letter_code
_entity_poly.pdbx_strand_id
1 'polypeptide(L)' 'MRRYVSNLCSVKSVIVVGNNSLDTLSEIEGEVSVIHSSRIDPEPVIKRLRRASSIIAIDDGEKAKDISVV' A
#
# COMPACT_ATOMS: atom_id res chain seq x y z
N MET A 1 -14.76 -7.50 9.64
CA MET A 1 -13.49 -6.74 9.53
C MET A 1 -12.97 -6.49 10.95
N ARG A 2 -11.68 -6.71 11.21
CA ARG A 2 -11.03 -6.48 12.53
C ARG A 2 -9.96 -5.40 12.38
N ARG A 3 -9.90 -4.46 13.31
CA ARG A 3 -8.91 -3.36 13.33
C ARG A 3 -8.04 -3.49 14.56
N TYR A 4 -6.73 -3.54 14.37
CA TYR A 4 -5.72 -3.61 15.41
C TYR A 4 -4.88 -2.33 15.37
N VAL A 5 -4.48 -1.84 16.53
CA VAL A 5 -3.59 -0.69 16.66
C VAL A 5 -2.29 -1.19 17.28
N SER A 6 -1.18 -1.01 16.57
CA SER A 6 0.16 -1.30 17.05
C SER A 6 0.90 0.01 17.26
N ASN A 7 1.52 0.17 18.42
CA ASN A 7 2.39 1.30 18.71
C ASN A 7 3.81 0.75 18.78
N LEU A 8 4.59 0.97 17.73
CA LEU A 8 6.01 0.59 17.67
C LEU A 8 6.84 1.87 17.77
N CYS A 9 7.53 2.02 18.89
CA CYS A 9 8.25 3.24 19.24
C CYS A 9 7.32 4.48 19.20
N SER A 10 7.65 5.47 18.38
CA SER A 10 6.86 6.69 18.16
C SER A 10 5.87 6.58 16.98
N VAL A 11 5.77 5.42 16.34
CA VAL A 11 4.92 5.20 15.17
C VAL A 11 3.69 4.40 15.56
N LYS A 12 2.52 4.99 15.30
CA LYS A 12 1.22 4.33 15.42
C LYS A 12 0.86 3.72 14.06
N SER A 13 0.73 2.40 14.04
CA SER A 13 0.31 1.64 12.87
C SER A 13 -1.08 1.04 13.09
N VAL A 14 -1.93 1.13 12.07
CA VAL A 14 -3.26 0.53 12.07
C VAL A 14 -3.25 -0.66 11.11
N ILE A 15 -3.66 -1.83 11.60
CA ILE A 15 -3.73 -3.07 10.82
C ILE A 15 -5.19 -3.48 10.70
N VAL A 16 -5.69 -3.62 9.48
CA VAL A 16 -7.09 -4.00 9.19
C VAL A 16 -7.12 -5.36 8.49
N VAL A 17 -7.85 -6.32 9.05
CA VAL A 17 -7.92 -7.70 8.55
C VAL A 17 -9.37 -8.15 8.34
N GLY A 18 -9.65 -8.72 7.17
CA GLY A 18 -10.92 -9.33 6.81
C GLY A 18 -11.35 -8.97 5.40
N ASN A 19 -12.50 -9.50 4.98
CA ASN A 19 -13.08 -9.15 3.68
C ASN A 19 -13.28 -7.63 3.56
N ASN A 20 -13.01 -7.11 2.37
CA ASN A 20 -13.12 -5.70 2.01
C ASN A 20 -12.23 -4.76 2.85
N SER A 21 -11.13 -5.25 3.42
CA SER A 21 -10.19 -4.41 4.19
C SER A 21 -9.61 -3.25 3.38
N LEU A 22 -9.51 -3.37 2.05
CA LEU A 22 -9.04 -2.29 1.19
C LEU A 22 -9.94 -1.03 1.25
N ASP A 23 -11.20 -1.15 1.65
CA ASP A 23 -12.12 0.00 1.71
C ASP A 23 -11.63 1.08 2.69
N THR A 24 -10.80 0.71 3.68
CA THR A 24 -10.20 1.66 4.62
C THR A 24 -9.11 2.53 4.00
N LEU A 25 -8.63 2.22 2.79
CA LEU A 25 -7.68 3.06 2.05
C LEU A 25 -8.29 4.43 1.73
N SER A 26 -9.62 4.55 1.70
CA SER A 26 -10.33 5.81 1.53
C SER A 26 -10.17 6.79 2.71
N GLU A 27 -9.67 6.30 3.86
CA GLU A 27 -9.34 7.12 5.05
C GLU A 27 -7.97 7.83 4.91
N ILE A 28 -7.12 7.42 3.97
CA ILE A 28 -5.79 8.00 3.79
C ILE A 28 -5.93 9.40 3.17
N GLU A 29 -5.34 10.39 3.84
CA GLU A 29 -5.28 11.78 3.39
C GLU A 29 -3.92 12.11 2.77
N GLY A 30 -3.91 13.07 1.84
CA GLY A 30 -2.70 13.53 1.16
C GLY A 30 -2.45 12.85 -0.20
N GLU A 31 -1.26 13.08 -0.75
CA GLU A 31 -0.84 12.49 -2.02
C GLU A 31 -0.26 11.09 -1.79
N VAL A 32 -0.77 10.11 -2.53
CA VAL A 32 -0.38 8.70 -2.36
C VAL A 32 0.29 8.19 -3.63
N SER A 33 1.53 7.72 -3.50
CA SER A 33 2.20 6.95 -4.54
C SER A 33 1.97 5.46 -4.32
N VAL A 34 1.52 4.75 -5.35
CA VAL A 34 1.30 3.30 -5.30
C VAL A 34 2.49 2.59 -5.96
N ILE A 35 3.24 1.85 -5.16
CA ILE A 35 4.35 1.00 -5.65
C ILE A 35 3.86 -0.45 -5.58
N HIS A 36 3.90 -1.17 -6.71
CA HIS A 36 3.40 -2.53 -6.79
C HIS A 36 4.29 -3.43 -7.64
N SER A 37 4.24 -4.75 -7.38
CA SER A 37 4.86 -5.73 -8.27
C SER A 37 4.21 -5.66 -9.65
N SER A 38 5.03 -5.68 -10.69
CA SER A 38 4.61 -5.77 -12.10
C SER A 38 3.73 -6.98 -12.42
N ARG A 39 3.70 -8.01 -11.55
CA ARG A 39 2.82 -9.19 -11.70
C ARG A 39 1.45 -9.06 -11.06
N ILE A 40 1.20 -8.01 -10.29
CA ILE A 40 -0.04 -7.80 -9.55
C ILE A 40 -0.78 -6.60 -10.14
N ASP A 41 -2.06 -6.79 -10.45
CA ASP A 41 -2.95 -5.70 -10.86
C ASP A 41 -3.18 -4.71 -9.70
N PRO A 42 -2.79 -3.43 -9.83
CA PRO A 42 -2.98 -2.44 -8.78
C PRO A 42 -4.40 -1.89 -8.72
N GLU A 43 -5.25 -2.16 -9.71
CA GLU A 43 -6.57 -1.54 -9.87
C GLU A 43 -7.49 -1.68 -8.64
N PRO A 44 -7.54 -2.82 -7.92
CA PRO A 44 -8.36 -2.95 -6.72
C PRO A 44 -7.97 -1.99 -5.60
N VAL A 45 -6.70 -1.58 -5.54
CA VAL A 45 -6.16 -0.61 -4.56
C VAL A 45 -6.43 0.81 -5.05
N ILE A 46 -6.11 1.11 -6.31
CA ILE A 46 -6.25 2.45 -6.89
C ILE A 46 -7.70 2.94 -6.80
N LYS A 47 -8.68 2.09 -7.11
CA LYS A 47 -10.12 2.43 -7.06
C LYS A 47 -10.62 2.86 -5.68
N ARG A 48 -9.88 2.55 -4.61
CA ARG A 48 -10.28 2.82 -3.21
C ARG A 48 -9.53 4.00 -2.60
N LEU A 49 -8.47 4.47 -3.26
CA LEU A 49 -7.76 5.67 -2.87
C LEU A 49 -8.53 6.88 -3.36
N ARG A 50 -8.57 7.95 -2.55
CA ARG A 50 -9.17 9.23 -2.97
C ARG A 50 -8.39 9.87 -4.12
N ARG A 51 -7.06 9.76 -4.09
CA ARG A 51 -6.16 10.27 -5.11
C ARG A 51 -4.84 9.51 -5.07
N ALA A 52 -4.43 8.94 -6.20
CA ALA A 52 -3.07 8.44 -6.41
C ALA A 52 -2.29 9.47 -7.22
N SER A 53 -1.14 9.92 -6.72
CA SER A 53 -0.27 10.87 -7.42
C SER A 53 0.62 10.18 -8.45
N SER A 54 1.00 8.92 -8.20
CA SER A 54 1.76 8.09 -9.13
C SER A 54 1.49 6.62 -8.89
N ILE A 55 1.65 5.82 -9.95
CA ILE A 55 1.55 4.36 -9.92
C ILE A 55 2.83 3.82 -10.56
N ILE A 56 3.61 3.06 -9.80
CA ILE A 56 4.96 2.61 -10.17
C ILE A 56 4.99 1.09 -10.07
N ALA A 57 5.17 0.43 -11.21
CA ALA A 57 5.41 -1.00 -11.27
C ALA A 57 6.91 -1.27 -11.08
N ILE A 58 7.25 -2.23 -10.21
CA ILE A 58 8.62 -2.69 -9.97
C ILE A 58 8.77 -4.18 -10.32
N ASP A 59 10.02 -4.64 -10.37
CA ASP A 59 10.33 -6.05 -10.53
C ASP A 59 9.66 -6.92 -9.46
N ASP A 60 9.39 -8.17 -9.79
CA ASP A 60 8.69 -9.09 -8.90
C ASP A 60 9.64 -9.81 -7.92
N GLY A 61 9.21 -9.94 -6.67
CA GLY A 61 9.87 -10.77 -5.65
C GLY A 61 11.23 -10.23 -5.20
N GLU A 62 12.20 -11.14 -5.04
CA GLU A 62 13.55 -10.80 -4.52
C GLU A 62 14.31 -9.80 -5.40
N LYS A 63 14.04 -9.81 -6.71
CA LYS A 63 14.72 -8.91 -7.67
C LYS A 63 14.46 -7.43 -7.39
N ALA A 64 13.30 -7.10 -6.80
CA ALA A 64 12.95 -5.73 -6.44
C ALA A 64 13.66 -5.22 -5.17
N LYS A 65 14.33 -6.10 -4.41
CA LYS A 65 14.95 -5.75 -3.12
C LYS A 65 16.42 -5.36 -3.24
N ASP A 66 16.94 -5.27 -4.45
CA ASP A 66 18.29 -4.82 -4.72
C ASP A 66 18.34 -3.29 -4.78
N ILE A 67 19.36 -2.71 -4.15
CA ILE A 67 19.72 -1.31 -4.43
C ILE A 67 20.43 -1.35 -5.78
N SER A 68 19.73 -0.97 -6.85
CA SER A 68 20.41 -0.62 -8.10
C SER A 68 21.22 0.64 -7.82
N VAL A 69 22.51 0.46 -7.55
CA VAL A 69 23.48 1.57 -7.50
C VAL A 69 23.59 2.07 -8.94
N VAL A 70 22.82 3.11 -9.26
CA VAL A 70 22.98 3.90 -10.49
C VAL A 70 24.13 4.88 -10.28
#